data_AF-A0A2K1PF21-F1
#
_entry.id   AF-A0A2K1PF21-F1
#
_cell.length_a   1.000
_cell.length_b   1.000
_cell.length_c   1.000
_cell.angle_alpha   90.00
_cell.angle_beta   90.00
_cell.angle_gamma   90.00
#
_symmetry.space_group_name_H-M   'P 1'
#
loop_
_entity.id
_entity.type
_entity.pdbx_description
1 polymer ?
#
loop_
_entity_poly.entity_id
_entity_poly.type
_entity_poly.pdbx_seq_one_letter_code
_entity_poly.pdbx_strand_id
1 'polypeptide(L)'
;MRKIIVFLTFLFITISIFSTNNYFEFKLDKDHYNYQQILIDVKQSNVSRVELQLERNYEFFKSYFNPSSWKNGNTYIIQLGFNVQTFWQSNNQKILAMFKNGLLSSSGTKIGEFLLFDSNGKQLDFVDVYFVVDDFFVNYTVSNDIVFVFSPPYPGSGPWYDQKISNLSLKSNLPPLHVYVSVELLDGFDFLSEDSYLQFLSSPNIYLNNPNVEFDVKVGSNLGNLFNNYGSLLQEKYVEAGSPKEGLHVANAVISIPMEGGCFSYLAIPIYFKVPEPDITFIIGGEGRIQLTFDLANPQNNVISSLPVQIKSTLPKYEIYLSMVIFETYNFLADYIFLQNDEVISVENGNTDFDIEIKANFADLWNDKRELILSLFENKVITVDEIIHIGDVYITLSAS
;
A
#
# COMPACT_ATOMS: atom_id res chain seq x y z
N MET A 1 28.68 -42.47 63.41
CA MET A 1 28.01 -43.62 62.77
C MET A 1 26.50 -43.46 62.86
N ARG A 2 25.84 -43.80 61.76
CA ARG A 2 24.44 -43.60 61.31
C ARG A 2 23.36 -43.29 62.36
N LYS A 3 22.74 -42.10 62.21
CA LYS A 3 21.35 -41.84 62.63
C LYS A 3 20.44 -42.57 61.65
N ILE A 4 19.72 -43.58 62.12
CA ILE A 4 18.62 -44.20 61.40
C ILE A 4 17.43 -43.25 61.53
N ILE A 5 17.18 -42.47 60.49
CA ILE A 5 15.90 -41.76 60.34
C ILE A 5 14.97 -42.75 59.64
N VAL A 6 14.04 -43.28 60.42
CA VAL A 6 12.87 -44.02 59.92
C VAL A 6 12.00 -42.99 59.21
N PHE A 7 12.04 -42.97 57.87
CA PHE A 7 11.02 -42.29 57.09
C PHE A 7 9.74 -43.11 57.25
N LEU A 8 8.82 -42.62 58.08
CA LEU A 8 7.44 -43.04 58.10
C LEU A 8 6.87 -42.71 56.70
N THR A 9 6.87 -43.68 55.80
CA THR A 9 5.94 -43.69 54.67
C THR A 9 4.54 -43.73 55.29
N PHE A 10 3.94 -42.56 55.45
CA PHE A 10 2.50 -42.42 55.63
C PHE A 10 1.87 -42.95 54.34
N LEU A 11 1.60 -44.25 54.38
CA LEU A 11 0.89 -45.00 53.38
C LEU A 11 -0.55 -44.47 53.42
N PHE A 12 -0.86 -43.50 52.55
CA PHE A 12 -2.24 -43.17 52.18
C PHE A 12 -2.84 -44.39 51.44
N ILE A 13 -3.11 -45.48 52.15
CA ILE A 13 -4.12 -46.47 51.72
C ILE A 13 -5.44 -46.00 52.32
N THR A 14 -6.06 -45.05 51.65
CA THR A 14 -7.51 -44.83 51.67
C THR A 14 -7.90 -43.97 50.47
N ILE A 15 -7.69 -44.47 49.24
CA ILE A 15 -8.55 -44.17 48.07
C ILE A 15 -8.49 -45.39 47.15
N SER A 16 -9.21 -46.46 47.47
CA SER A 16 -9.51 -47.52 46.50
C SER A 16 -10.86 -48.17 46.80
N ILE A 17 -11.84 -47.32 47.13
CA ILE A 17 -13.25 -47.64 46.93
C ILE A 17 -13.80 -46.41 46.19
N PHE A 18 -14.66 -46.62 45.19
CA PHE A 18 -15.11 -45.70 44.12
C PHE A 18 -14.18 -45.72 42.90
N SER A 19 -14.52 -46.23 41.71
CA SER A 19 -15.78 -46.69 41.14
C SER A 19 -15.58 -47.99 40.35
N THR A 20 -16.55 -48.88 40.42
CA THR A 20 -16.74 -49.99 39.49
C THR A 20 -16.94 -49.46 38.06
N ASN A 21 -16.02 -49.76 37.13
CA ASN A 21 -16.12 -49.93 35.66
C ASN A 21 -17.03 -49.01 34.80
N ASN A 22 -17.63 -47.96 35.35
CA ASN A 22 -18.58 -47.11 34.66
C ASN A 22 -17.91 -45.76 34.35
N TYR A 23 -17.45 -45.62 33.11
CA TYR A 23 -16.89 -44.38 32.59
C TYR A 23 -17.20 -44.25 31.11
N PHE A 24 -17.31 -43.00 30.63
CA PHE A 24 -17.42 -42.71 29.22
C PHE A 24 -16.02 -42.58 28.61
N GLU A 25 -15.74 -43.29 27.52
CA GLU A 25 -14.46 -43.20 26.79
C GLU A 25 -14.71 -42.77 25.36
N PHE A 26 -14.34 -41.55 25.01
CA PHE A 26 -14.42 -41.06 23.63
C PHE A 26 -13.04 -41.10 22.99
N LYS A 27 -12.98 -41.61 21.75
CA LYS A 27 -11.73 -41.78 21.01
C LYS A 27 -11.66 -40.84 19.85
N LEU A 28 -10.56 -40.12 19.73
CA LEU A 28 -10.22 -39.37 18.54
C LEU A 28 -9.37 -40.26 17.61
N ASP A 29 -10.04 -41.25 17.01
CA ASP A 29 -9.46 -42.19 16.05
C ASP A 29 -9.92 -41.85 14.62
N LYS A 30 -9.05 -42.10 13.64
CA LYS A 30 -9.27 -41.97 12.20
C LYS A 30 -10.42 -42.84 11.70
N ASP A 31 -10.58 -44.04 12.25
CA ASP A 31 -11.59 -45.00 11.77
C ASP A 31 -12.99 -44.72 12.35
N HIS A 32 -13.08 -43.89 13.40
CA HIS A 32 -14.30 -43.62 14.17
C HIS A 32 -14.57 -42.12 14.37
N TYR A 33 -14.14 -41.30 13.41
CA TYR A 33 -14.23 -39.84 13.37
C TYR A 33 -15.66 -39.31 13.07
N ASN A 34 -16.69 -39.98 13.58
CA ASN A 34 -18.09 -39.61 13.46
C ASN A 34 -18.69 -39.32 14.84
N TYR A 35 -20.00 -39.13 14.90
CA TYR A 35 -20.73 -39.04 16.17
C TYR A 35 -20.56 -40.33 16.98
N GLN A 36 -20.01 -40.21 18.18
CA GLN A 36 -19.87 -41.33 19.13
C GLN A 36 -20.96 -41.22 20.18
N GLN A 37 -21.57 -42.35 20.52
CA GLN A 37 -22.59 -42.42 21.55
C GLN A 37 -22.33 -43.61 22.45
N ILE A 38 -22.36 -43.36 23.75
CA ILE A 38 -22.15 -44.39 24.77
C ILE A 38 -23.31 -44.32 25.76
N LEU A 39 -23.70 -45.49 26.27
CA LEU A 39 -24.73 -45.66 27.27
C LEU A 39 -24.13 -46.37 28.49
N ILE A 40 -24.43 -45.86 29.68
CA ILE A 40 -23.95 -46.43 30.95
C ILE A 40 -25.14 -46.65 31.87
N ASP A 41 -25.25 -47.87 32.36
CA ASP A 41 -26.22 -48.26 33.38
C ASP A 41 -25.64 -48.06 34.78
N VAL A 42 -26.22 -47.12 35.51
CA VAL A 42 -25.85 -46.81 36.90
C VAL A 42 -26.90 -47.39 37.83
N LYS A 43 -26.50 -48.34 38.68
CA LYS A 43 -27.40 -48.96 39.68
C LYS A 43 -27.60 -48.05 40.89
N GLN A 44 -28.30 -46.93 40.67
CA GLN A 44 -28.55 -45.92 41.69
C GLN A 44 -30.05 -45.64 41.85
N SER A 45 -30.53 -45.66 43.10
CA SER A 45 -31.90 -45.25 43.46
C SER A 45 -31.99 -43.77 43.81
N ASN A 46 -33.17 -43.16 43.61
CA ASN A 46 -33.51 -41.79 44.01
C ASN A 46 -32.70 -40.66 43.33
N VAL A 47 -32.15 -40.91 42.14
CA VAL A 47 -31.57 -39.87 41.29
C VAL A 47 -32.68 -38.95 40.77
N SER A 48 -32.55 -37.65 41.02
CA SER A 48 -33.49 -36.60 40.57
C SER A 48 -32.93 -35.82 39.37
N ARG A 49 -31.61 -35.62 39.34
CA ARG A 49 -30.92 -34.80 38.34
C ARG A 49 -29.53 -35.37 38.07
N VAL A 50 -29.10 -35.24 36.82
CA VAL A 50 -27.73 -35.54 36.38
C VAL A 50 -27.14 -34.30 35.72
N GLU A 51 -25.90 -33.98 36.06
CA GLU A 51 -25.20 -32.80 35.54
C GLU A 51 -23.84 -33.21 34.99
N LEU A 52 -23.52 -32.79 33.76
CA LEU A 52 -22.17 -32.92 33.21
C LEU A 52 -21.31 -31.76 33.72
N GLN A 53 -20.25 -32.09 34.43
CA GLN A 53 -19.25 -31.13 34.88
C GLN A 53 -17.91 -31.46 34.22
N LEU A 54 -17.34 -30.49 33.52
CA LEU A 54 -16.01 -30.62 32.94
C LEU A 54 -15.00 -29.91 33.83
N GLU A 55 -13.75 -30.37 33.79
CA GLU A 55 -12.68 -29.60 34.45
C GLU A 55 -12.47 -28.29 33.69
N ARG A 56 -12.02 -27.25 34.40
CA ARG A 56 -11.90 -25.89 33.85
C ARG A 56 -11.09 -25.83 32.56
N ASN A 57 -10.05 -26.67 32.44
CA ASN A 57 -9.19 -26.71 31.26
C ASN A 57 -9.86 -27.36 30.04
N TYR A 58 -10.97 -28.08 30.24
CA TYR A 58 -11.71 -28.84 29.22
C TYR A 58 -13.14 -28.35 29.00
N GLU A 59 -13.56 -27.22 29.60
CA GLU A 59 -14.91 -26.64 29.42
C GLU A 59 -15.30 -26.43 27.95
N PHE A 60 -14.33 -26.25 27.06
CA PHE A 60 -14.57 -26.13 25.62
C PHE A 60 -15.17 -27.40 24.97
N PHE A 61 -15.08 -28.57 25.61
CA PHE A 61 -15.75 -29.79 25.13
C PHE A 61 -17.28 -29.73 25.31
N LYS A 62 -17.78 -28.90 26.22
CA LYS A 62 -19.18 -28.90 26.67
C LYS A 62 -20.19 -28.75 25.54
N SER A 63 -19.92 -27.87 24.58
CA SER A 63 -20.80 -27.60 23.43
C SER A 63 -20.89 -28.75 22.43
N TYR A 64 -20.01 -29.74 22.54
CA TYR A 64 -19.95 -30.88 21.62
C TYR A 64 -20.56 -32.16 22.21
N PHE A 65 -20.99 -32.09 23.47
CA PHE A 65 -21.70 -33.17 24.15
C PHE A 65 -23.21 -33.02 24.04
N ASN A 66 -23.89 -34.14 23.83
CA ASN A 66 -25.34 -34.25 23.93
C ASN A 66 -25.71 -35.25 25.03
N PRO A 67 -26.02 -34.77 26.25
CA PRO A 67 -26.37 -35.61 27.38
C PRO A 67 -27.88 -35.86 27.44
N SER A 68 -28.28 -37.11 27.64
CA SER A 68 -29.65 -37.48 28.01
C SER A 68 -29.62 -38.57 29.08
N SER A 69 -30.71 -38.67 29.84
CA SER A 69 -30.81 -39.69 30.89
C SER A 69 -32.25 -40.02 31.25
N TRP A 70 -32.46 -41.26 31.71
CA TRP A 70 -33.78 -41.76 32.10
C TRP A 70 -33.67 -42.87 33.12
N LYS A 71 -34.79 -43.19 33.77
CA LYS A 71 -34.90 -44.23 34.79
C LYS A 71 -35.59 -45.47 34.24
N ASN A 72 -35.06 -46.64 34.57
CA ASN A 72 -35.70 -47.93 34.30
C ASN A 72 -35.63 -48.81 35.57
N GLY A 73 -36.72 -48.87 36.34
CA GLY A 73 -36.73 -49.55 37.63
C GLY A 73 -35.77 -48.91 38.65
N ASN A 74 -34.85 -49.70 39.22
CA ASN A 74 -33.80 -49.23 40.15
C ASN A 74 -32.48 -48.87 39.44
N THR A 75 -32.47 -48.83 38.11
CA THR A 75 -31.30 -48.48 37.30
C THR A 75 -31.54 -47.13 36.62
N TYR A 76 -30.52 -46.28 36.62
CA TYR A 76 -30.50 -45.02 35.90
C TYR A 76 -29.60 -45.17 34.68
N ILE A 77 -30.08 -44.78 33.50
CA ILE A 77 -29.34 -44.89 32.25
C ILE A 77 -28.89 -43.49 31.85
N ILE A 78 -27.58 -43.34 31.65
CA ILE A 78 -26.96 -42.11 31.14
C ILE A 78 -26.51 -42.38 29.71
N GLN A 79 -26.93 -41.51 28.80
CA GLN A 79 -26.47 -41.51 27.41
C GLN A 79 -25.66 -40.23 27.18
N LEU A 80 -24.45 -40.38 26.66
CA LEU A 80 -23.63 -39.26 26.23
C LEU A 80 -23.25 -39.44 24.77
N GLY A 81 -23.71 -38.49 23.95
CA GLY A 81 -23.27 -38.31 22.58
C GLY A 81 -22.15 -37.29 22.49
N PHE A 82 -21.19 -37.50 21.61
CA PHE A 82 -20.09 -36.58 21.35
C PHE A 82 -19.86 -36.41 19.85
N ASN A 83 -19.90 -35.15 19.38
CA ASN A 83 -19.65 -34.82 17.98
C ASN A 83 -18.14 -34.60 17.73
N VAL A 84 -17.40 -35.71 17.60
CA VAL A 84 -15.95 -35.75 17.40
C VAL A 84 -15.52 -34.93 16.19
N GLN A 85 -16.24 -35.07 15.07
CA GLN A 85 -15.91 -34.40 13.82
C GLN A 85 -15.94 -32.88 13.94
N THR A 86 -17.06 -32.34 14.43
CA THR A 86 -17.19 -30.88 14.59
C THR A 86 -16.22 -30.36 15.64
N PHE A 87 -16.00 -31.11 16.73
CA PHE A 87 -15.03 -30.76 17.76
C PHE A 87 -13.62 -30.60 17.20
N TRP A 88 -13.12 -31.59 16.46
CA TRP A 88 -11.78 -31.57 15.88
C TRP A 88 -11.64 -30.48 14.82
N GLN A 89 -12.61 -30.32 13.91
CA GLN A 89 -12.57 -29.25 12.90
C GLN A 89 -12.44 -27.86 13.52
N SER A 90 -13.09 -27.61 14.66
CA SER A 90 -13.02 -26.33 15.36
C SER A 90 -11.79 -26.18 16.26
N ASN A 91 -11.18 -27.26 16.75
CA ASN A 91 -10.16 -27.21 17.82
C ASN A 91 -8.86 -27.97 17.52
N ASN A 92 -8.61 -28.41 16.28
CA ASN A 92 -7.46 -29.27 15.92
C ASN A 92 -6.09 -28.79 16.46
N GLN A 93 -5.73 -27.52 16.27
CA GLN A 93 -4.46 -26.96 16.73
C GLN A 93 -4.34 -26.98 18.26
N LYS A 94 -5.46 -26.68 18.95
CA LYS A 94 -5.52 -26.71 20.41
C LYS A 94 -5.39 -28.13 20.94
N ILE A 95 -6.07 -29.10 20.34
CA ILE A 95 -6.01 -30.52 20.71
C ILE A 95 -4.58 -31.04 20.51
N LEU A 96 -3.96 -30.73 19.37
CA LEU A 96 -2.59 -31.13 19.06
C LEU A 96 -1.58 -30.53 20.04
N ALA A 97 -1.74 -29.25 20.40
CA ALA A 97 -0.90 -28.60 21.40
C ALA A 97 -1.09 -29.23 22.79
N MET A 98 -2.33 -29.51 23.20
CA MET A 98 -2.63 -30.17 24.48
C MET A 98 -2.03 -31.56 24.55
N PHE A 99 -2.11 -32.35 23.47
CA PHE A 99 -1.48 -33.66 23.38
C PHE A 99 0.05 -33.58 23.47
N LYS A 100 0.69 -32.71 22.68
CA LYS A 100 2.16 -32.50 22.72
C LYS A 100 2.66 -32.04 24.09
N ASN A 101 1.86 -31.28 24.81
CA ASN A 101 2.18 -30.78 26.15
C ASN A 101 1.81 -31.77 27.27
N GLY A 102 1.35 -32.99 26.94
CA GLY A 102 0.98 -34.02 27.91
C GLY A 102 -0.32 -33.75 28.68
N LEU A 103 -1.14 -32.81 28.21
CA LEU A 103 -2.48 -32.50 28.77
C LEU A 103 -3.57 -33.43 28.22
N LEU A 104 -3.31 -34.12 27.11
CA LEU A 104 -4.13 -35.22 26.59
C LEU A 104 -3.21 -36.42 26.35
N SER A 105 -3.74 -37.63 26.48
CA SER A 105 -2.96 -38.88 26.38
C SER A 105 -3.67 -39.95 25.55
N SER A 106 -2.87 -40.86 25.00
CA SER A 106 -3.33 -42.06 24.28
C SER A 106 -3.82 -43.16 25.21
N SER A 107 -3.52 -43.08 26.51
CA SER A 107 -4.09 -43.96 27.54
C SER A 107 -5.40 -43.43 28.15
N GLY A 108 -5.89 -42.29 27.67
CA GLY A 108 -7.09 -41.62 28.19
C GLY A 108 -6.78 -40.57 29.25
N THR A 109 -7.45 -39.43 29.11
CA THR A 109 -7.39 -38.29 30.02
C THR A 109 -8.77 -38.02 30.58
N LYS A 110 -8.91 -37.98 31.91
CA LYS A 110 -10.17 -37.56 32.54
C LYS A 110 -10.39 -36.08 32.23
N ILE A 111 -11.51 -35.77 31.58
CA ILE A 111 -11.88 -34.39 31.20
C ILE A 111 -13.04 -33.84 32.02
N GLY A 112 -13.71 -34.70 32.79
CA GLY A 112 -14.85 -34.34 33.62
C GLY A 112 -15.58 -35.56 34.16
N GLU A 113 -16.78 -35.33 34.65
CA GLU A 113 -17.64 -36.34 35.25
C GLU A 113 -19.12 -35.94 35.16
N PHE A 114 -19.98 -36.94 35.10
CA PHE A 114 -21.39 -36.77 35.39
C PHE A 114 -21.62 -36.93 36.88
N LEU A 115 -22.29 -35.94 37.48
CA LEU A 115 -22.70 -35.95 38.87
C LEU A 115 -24.18 -36.32 38.97
N LEU A 116 -24.49 -37.30 39.81
CA LEU A 116 -25.86 -37.74 40.08
C LEU A 116 -26.32 -37.14 41.40
N PHE A 117 -27.48 -36.48 41.42
CA PHE A 117 -28.02 -35.80 42.60
C PHE A 117 -29.38 -36.36 43.02
N ASP A 118 -29.67 -36.30 44.32
CA ASP A 118 -31.02 -36.53 44.85
C ASP A 118 -31.91 -35.28 44.73
N SER A 119 -33.17 -35.38 45.15
CA SER A 119 -34.12 -34.24 45.10
C SER A 119 -33.77 -33.09 46.05
N ASN A 120 -32.86 -33.32 47.00
CA ASN A 120 -32.39 -32.33 47.97
C ASN A 120 -31.08 -31.67 47.53
N GLY A 121 -30.55 -32.01 46.35
CA GLY A 121 -29.30 -31.48 45.81
C GLY A 121 -28.04 -32.14 46.38
N LYS A 122 -28.16 -33.27 47.09
CA LYS A 122 -27.00 -34.04 47.57
C LYS A 122 -26.45 -34.91 46.45
N GLN A 123 -25.13 -34.86 46.22
CA GLN A 123 -24.46 -35.78 45.30
C GLN A 123 -24.54 -37.21 45.83
N LEU A 124 -25.02 -38.10 44.97
CA LEU A 124 -25.24 -39.52 45.23
C LEU A 124 -24.09 -40.38 44.71
N ASP A 125 -23.66 -40.12 43.47
CA ASP A 125 -22.63 -40.88 42.77
C ASP A 125 -22.07 -40.04 41.61
N PHE A 126 -21.04 -40.54 40.93
CA PHE A 126 -20.46 -39.93 39.75
C PHE A 126 -20.01 -40.96 38.70
N VAL A 127 -19.93 -40.52 37.44
CA VAL A 127 -19.42 -41.30 36.31
C VAL A 127 -18.38 -40.47 35.57
N ASP A 128 -17.15 -40.97 35.50
CA ASP A 128 -16.06 -40.24 34.85
C ASP A 128 -16.24 -40.15 33.32
N VAL A 129 -15.73 -39.07 32.74
CA VAL A 129 -15.63 -38.88 31.29
C VAL A 129 -14.16 -38.77 30.90
N TYR A 130 -13.71 -39.71 30.08
CA TYR A 130 -12.37 -39.78 29.53
C TYR A 130 -12.37 -39.44 28.04
N PHE A 131 -11.35 -38.69 27.64
CA PHE A 131 -11.03 -38.41 26.25
C PHE A 131 -9.68 -39.05 25.90
N VAL A 132 -9.66 -39.82 24.83
CA VAL A 132 -8.49 -40.54 24.34
C VAL A 132 -8.10 -39.94 23.00
N VAL A 133 -6.83 -39.59 22.88
CA VAL A 133 -6.23 -39.12 21.63
C VAL A 133 -5.22 -40.15 21.18
N ASP A 134 -5.47 -40.81 20.04
CA ASP A 134 -4.49 -41.76 19.50
C ASP A 134 -3.17 -41.06 19.18
N ASP A 135 -2.07 -41.81 19.25
CA ASP A 135 -0.72 -41.25 19.06
C ASP A 135 -0.59 -40.59 17.69
N PHE A 136 -0.71 -39.27 17.63
CA PHE A 136 -0.52 -38.54 16.40
C PHE A 136 0.96 -38.40 16.05
N PHE A 137 1.29 -38.71 14.80
CA PHE A 137 2.61 -38.48 14.25
C PHE A 137 2.49 -37.78 12.90
N VAL A 138 3.45 -36.89 12.66
CA VAL A 138 3.74 -36.32 11.34
C VAL A 138 5.21 -36.54 11.11
N ASN A 139 5.51 -37.46 10.20
CA ASN A 139 6.85 -37.65 9.68
C ASN A 139 6.89 -37.02 8.30
N TYR A 140 7.98 -36.33 8.02
CA TYR A 140 8.24 -35.83 6.68
C TYR A 140 9.62 -36.30 6.25
N THR A 141 9.75 -36.55 4.96
CA THR A 141 11.03 -36.77 4.31
C THR A 141 11.14 -35.73 3.23
N VAL A 142 12.18 -34.92 3.33
CA VAL A 142 12.53 -33.95 2.29
C VAL A 142 13.60 -34.62 1.43
N SER A 143 13.39 -34.64 0.12
CA SER A 143 14.37 -35.21 -0.82
C SER A 143 15.73 -34.51 -0.73
N ASN A 144 15.74 -33.20 -0.51
CA ASN A 144 16.94 -32.38 -0.29
C ASN A 144 16.62 -31.15 0.58
N ASP A 145 17.52 -30.77 1.48
CA ASP A 145 17.49 -29.45 2.11
C ASP A 145 17.63 -28.38 1.01
N ILE A 146 16.70 -27.43 0.97
CA ILE A 146 16.79 -26.34 -0.03
C ILE A 146 17.77 -25.29 0.49
N VAL A 147 19.06 -25.50 0.23
CA VAL A 147 20.07 -24.47 0.46
C VAL A 147 20.06 -23.51 -0.72
N PHE A 148 19.64 -22.28 -0.45
CA PHE A 148 19.59 -21.21 -1.42
C PHE A 148 20.98 -20.64 -1.64
N VAL A 149 21.57 -20.98 -2.78
CA VAL A 149 22.76 -20.32 -3.30
C VAL A 149 22.33 -19.76 -4.63
N PHE A 150 21.83 -18.53 -4.60
CA PHE A 150 21.53 -17.77 -5.81
C PHE A 150 22.77 -16.93 -6.10
N SER A 151 23.42 -17.21 -7.22
CA SER A 151 24.39 -16.26 -7.75
C SER A 151 23.59 -15.18 -8.47
N PRO A 152 23.88 -13.87 -8.28
CA PRO A 152 23.25 -12.84 -9.10
C PRO A 152 23.53 -13.20 -10.56
N PRO A 153 22.50 -13.43 -11.39
CA PRO A 153 22.76 -13.86 -12.74
C PRO A 153 23.41 -12.69 -13.48
N TYR A 154 24.54 -13.01 -14.10
CA TYR A 154 25.19 -12.13 -15.05
C TYR A 154 24.19 -11.61 -16.07
N PRO A 155 24.33 -10.37 -16.56
CA PRO A 155 23.53 -9.91 -17.68
C PRO A 155 23.73 -10.88 -18.87
N GLY A 156 22.71 -11.71 -19.13
CA GLY A 156 22.59 -12.47 -20.39
C GLY A 156 22.69 -14.00 -20.37
N SER A 157 22.60 -14.73 -19.24
CA SER A 157 22.74 -16.21 -19.34
C SER A 157 21.82 -17.11 -18.49
N GLY A 158 20.81 -16.60 -17.79
CA GLY A 158 19.90 -17.44 -17.00
C GLY A 158 18.41 -17.18 -17.26
N PRO A 159 17.52 -18.16 -17.00
CA PRO A 159 16.09 -17.88 -16.86
C PRO A 159 15.86 -16.75 -15.85
N TRP A 160 14.84 -15.93 -16.11
CA TRP A 160 14.42 -14.76 -15.32
C TRP A 160 14.13 -15.09 -13.84
N TYR A 161 13.91 -16.37 -13.53
CA TYR A 161 13.89 -16.93 -12.18
C TYR A 161 14.87 -18.11 -12.08
N ASP A 162 15.77 -18.07 -11.11
CA ASP A 162 16.41 -19.29 -10.62
C ASP A 162 15.43 -19.97 -9.65
N GLN A 163 15.25 -21.29 -9.79
CA GLN A 163 14.30 -22.06 -9.02
C GLN A 163 14.94 -23.33 -8.49
N LYS A 164 14.62 -23.66 -7.24
CA LYS A 164 14.97 -24.94 -6.62
C LYS A 164 13.69 -25.67 -6.24
N ILE A 165 13.71 -26.97 -6.45
CA ILE A 165 12.58 -27.87 -6.21
C ILE A 165 13.02 -28.88 -5.16
N SER A 166 12.18 -29.12 -4.17
CA SER A 166 12.33 -30.26 -3.28
C SER A 166 11.01 -31.00 -3.16
N ASN A 167 11.10 -32.31 -3.24
CA ASN A 167 9.97 -33.20 -3.04
C ASN A 167 9.83 -33.46 -1.54
N LEU A 168 8.65 -33.21 -1.01
CA LEU A 168 8.30 -33.54 0.36
C LEU A 168 7.33 -34.72 0.33
N SER A 169 7.69 -35.77 1.07
CA SER A 169 6.79 -36.86 1.40
C SER A 169 6.36 -36.67 2.85
N LEU A 170 5.07 -36.45 3.07
CA LEU A 170 4.49 -36.30 4.39
C LEU A 170 3.68 -37.55 4.71
N LYS A 171 4.10 -38.25 5.76
CA LYS A 171 3.40 -39.37 6.36
C LYS A 171 2.80 -38.97 7.69
N SER A 172 1.49 -39.11 7.82
CA SER A 172 0.75 -38.69 9.00
C SER A 172 -0.38 -39.65 9.32
N ASN A 173 -0.71 -39.83 10.58
CA ASN A 173 -1.98 -40.45 10.98
C ASN A 173 -2.98 -39.42 11.53
N LEU A 174 -2.67 -38.13 11.37
CA LEU A 174 -3.61 -37.07 11.72
C LEU A 174 -4.90 -37.18 10.87
N PRO A 175 -6.06 -36.86 11.45
CA PRO A 175 -7.29 -36.62 10.69
C PRO A 175 -7.13 -35.44 9.74
N PRO A 176 -8.02 -35.27 8.74
CA PRO A 176 -7.84 -34.27 7.69
C PRO A 176 -7.50 -32.86 8.17
N LEU A 177 -6.38 -32.30 7.69
CA LEU A 177 -5.91 -30.95 8.06
C LEU A 177 -5.22 -30.23 6.90
N HIS A 178 -5.16 -28.89 7.00
CA HIS A 178 -4.31 -28.06 6.17
C HIS A 178 -2.94 -27.90 6.80
N VAL A 179 -1.89 -28.23 6.06
CA VAL A 179 -0.50 -28.03 6.43
C VAL A 179 0.07 -26.87 5.62
N TYR A 180 0.84 -26.03 6.32
CA TYR A 180 1.57 -24.93 5.72
C TYR A 180 3.07 -25.19 5.77
N VAL A 181 3.75 -24.89 4.67
CA VAL A 181 5.22 -24.93 4.60
C VAL A 181 5.73 -23.49 4.75
N SER A 182 6.60 -23.26 5.73
CA SER A 182 7.29 -21.99 5.93
C SER A 182 8.75 -22.09 5.51
N VAL A 183 9.32 -20.97 5.08
CA VAL A 183 10.77 -20.82 4.92
C VAL A 183 11.32 -20.13 6.16
N GLU A 184 12.36 -20.69 6.74
CA GLU A 184 13.17 -20.02 7.76
C GLU A 184 14.35 -19.33 7.07
N LEU A 185 14.49 -18.02 7.30
CA LEU A 185 15.59 -17.21 6.77
C LEU A 185 16.71 -17.18 7.83
N LEU A 186 17.95 -17.43 7.40
CA LEU A 186 19.12 -17.32 8.25
C LEU A 186 19.58 -15.85 8.32
N ASP A 187 20.08 -15.44 9.49
CA ASP A 187 20.66 -14.11 9.71
C ASP A 187 21.69 -13.75 8.62
N GLY A 188 21.57 -12.52 8.09
CA GLY A 188 22.43 -12.02 7.00
C GLY A 188 21.87 -12.22 5.59
N PHE A 189 20.78 -12.97 5.43
CA PHE A 189 20.02 -13.06 4.17
C PHE A 189 18.79 -12.14 4.14
N ASP A 190 18.60 -11.28 5.15
CA ASP A 190 17.48 -10.33 5.26
C ASP A 190 17.41 -9.33 4.10
N PHE A 191 18.51 -9.06 3.41
CA PHE A 191 18.46 -8.22 2.20
C PHE A 191 17.64 -8.86 1.06
N LEU A 192 17.39 -10.17 1.12
CA LEU A 192 16.47 -10.88 0.22
C LEU A 192 15.00 -10.74 0.63
N SER A 193 14.71 -10.09 1.77
CA SER A 193 13.36 -9.98 2.32
C SER A 193 12.59 -8.70 1.95
N GLU A 194 13.23 -7.65 1.39
CA GLU A 194 12.48 -6.48 0.90
C GLU A 194 11.70 -6.85 -0.38
N ASP A 195 10.37 -6.89 -0.28
CA ASP A 195 9.39 -7.35 -1.29
C ASP A 195 9.65 -8.77 -1.85
N SER A 196 10.32 -9.59 -1.05
CA SER A 196 10.61 -11.02 -1.21
C SER A 196 11.15 -11.42 -2.59
N TYR A 197 12.42 -11.05 -2.80
CA TYR A 197 13.27 -11.60 -3.85
C TYR A 197 13.29 -13.14 -3.87
N LEU A 198 12.85 -13.80 -2.79
CA LEU A 198 12.62 -15.23 -2.67
C LEU A 198 11.12 -15.50 -2.47
N GLN A 199 10.49 -16.26 -3.36
CA GLN A 199 9.06 -16.58 -3.28
C GLN A 199 8.77 -18.07 -3.46
N PHE A 200 7.72 -18.57 -2.81
CA PHE A 200 7.14 -19.86 -3.15
C PHE A 200 6.52 -19.79 -4.54
N LEU A 201 7.06 -20.59 -5.46
CA LEU A 201 6.51 -20.77 -6.80
C LEU A 201 5.43 -21.86 -6.83
N SER A 202 5.39 -22.75 -5.83
CA SER A 202 4.32 -23.74 -5.68
C SER A 202 4.04 -24.16 -4.23
N SER A 203 2.80 -24.63 -4.06
CA SER A 203 2.09 -25.16 -2.88
C SER A 203 2.72 -25.00 -1.49
N PRO A 204 2.55 -23.84 -0.86
CA PRO A 204 2.70 -23.68 0.58
C PRO A 204 1.49 -24.19 1.38
N ASN A 205 0.41 -24.64 0.74
CA ASN A 205 -0.84 -25.08 1.38
C ASN A 205 -1.27 -26.46 0.85
N ILE A 206 -1.27 -27.46 1.74
CA ILE A 206 -1.53 -28.85 1.37
C ILE A 206 -2.58 -29.44 2.29
N TYR A 207 -3.54 -30.13 1.69
CA TYR A 207 -4.58 -30.82 2.42
C TYR A 207 -4.18 -32.28 2.66
N LEU A 208 -3.95 -32.63 3.91
CA LEU A 208 -3.66 -33.99 4.33
C LEU A 208 -4.95 -34.75 4.57
N ASN A 209 -5.59 -35.25 3.52
CA ASN A 209 -6.73 -36.17 3.66
C ASN A 209 -6.32 -37.65 3.67
N ASN A 210 -5.04 -37.94 3.40
CA ASN A 210 -4.49 -39.28 3.29
C ASN A 210 -3.26 -39.44 4.19
N PRO A 211 -2.99 -40.66 4.67
CA PRO A 211 -1.88 -40.90 5.58
C PRO A 211 -0.49 -40.76 4.95
N ASN A 212 -0.39 -40.73 3.61
CA ASN A 212 0.82 -40.41 2.87
C ASN A 212 0.45 -39.42 1.76
N VAL A 213 1.15 -38.28 1.69
CA VAL A 213 0.98 -37.28 0.64
C VAL A 213 2.36 -36.87 0.14
N GLU A 214 2.54 -36.86 -1.18
CA GLU A 214 3.75 -36.38 -1.83
C GLU A 214 3.44 -35.12 -2.62
N PHE A 215 4.31 -34.13 -2.51
CA PHE A 215 4.14 -32.85 -3.18
C PHE A 215 5.48 -32.13 -3.36
N ASP A 216 5.51 -31.24 -4.35
CA ASP A 216 6.69 -30.45 -4.65
C ASP A 216 6.57 -29.06 -4.02
N VAL A 217 7.60 -28.68 -3.27
CA VAL A 217 7.81 -27.29 -2.85
C VAL A 217 8.83 -26.67 -3.79
N LYS A 218 8.39 -25.63 -4.49
CA LYS A 218 9.23 -24.86 -5.40
C LYS A 218 9.43 -23.48 -4.81
N VAL A 219 10.68 -23.07 -4.70
CA VAL A 219 11.08 -21.74 -4.26
C VAL A 219 11.99 -21.16 -5.33
N GLY A 220 11.80 -19.90 -5.67
CA GLY A 220 12.63 -19.23 -6.67
C GLY A 220 12.88 -17.77 -6.36
N SER A 221 13.79 -17.18 -7.14
CA SER A 221 14.23 -15.81 -6.95
C SER A 221 14.23 -14.97 -8.22
N ASN A 222 13.74 -13.73 -8.13
CA ASN A 222 13.73 -12.75 -9.24
C ASN A 222 14.94 -11.80 -9.25
N LEU A 223 15.98 -12.09 -8.45
CA LEU A 223 17.16 -11.21 -8.34
C LEU A 223 17.73 -10.83 -9.71
N GLY A 224 17.73 -11.75 -10.67
CA GLY A 224 18.25 -11.49 -12.01
C GLY A 224 17.56 -10.41 -12.80
N ASN A 225 16.23 -10.40 -12.78
CA ASN A 225 15.48 -9.35 -13.46
C ASN A 225 15.73 -7.98 -12.81
N LEU A 226 15.88 -7.96 -11.48
CA LEU A 226 16.12 -6.75 -10.74
C LEU A 226 17.53 -6.20 -10.97
N PHE A 227 18.55 -7.05 -11.01
CA PHE A 227 19.90 -6.64 -11.39
C PHE A 227 19.99 -6.15 -12.85
N ASN A 228 19.27 -6.80 -13.77
CA ASN A 228 19.20 -6.35 -15.17
C ASN A 228 18.54 -4.96 -15.31
N ASN A 229 17.57 -4.63 -14.45
CA ASN A 229 16.85 -3.36 -14.47
C ASN A 229 17.34 -2.34 -13.42
N TYR A 230 18.42 -2.66 -12.70
CA TYR A 230 18.91 -1.87 -11.57
C TYR A 230 19.19 -0.43 -11.95
N GLY A 231 19.71 -0.20 -13.16
CA GLY A 231 19.94 1.13 -13.71
C GLY A 231 18.68 1.94 -13.91
N SER A 232 17.64 1.34 -14.49
CA SER A 232 16.34 1.99 -14.69
C SER A 232 15.65 2.31 -13.37
N LEU A 233 15.73 1.39 -12.40
CA LEU A 233 15.15 1.58 -11.07
C LEU A 233 15.85 2.70 -10.29
N LEU A 234 17.18 2.79 -10.39
CA LEU A 234 17.95 3.87 -9.79
C LEU A 234 17.64 5.22 -10.45
N GLN A 235 17.48 5.25 -11.77
CA GLN A 235 17.09 6.45 -12.49
C GLN A 235 15.67 6.89 -12.09
N GLU A 236 14.74 5.96 -11.91
CA GLU A 236 13.40 6.23 -11.40
C GLU A 236 13.45 6.84 -9.99
N LYS A 237 14.17 6.22 -9.05
CA LYS A 237 14.34 6.76 -7.69
C LYS A 237 15.01 8.14 -7.68
N TYR A 238 15.98 8.36 -8.57
CA TYR A 238 16.65 9.66 -8.72
C TYR A 238 15.67 10.76 -9.14
N VAL A 239 14.75 10.43 -10.04
CA VAL A 239 13.66 11.32 -10.48
C VAL A 239 12.65 11.54 -9.36
N GLU A 240 12.21 10.49 -8.68
CA GLU A 240 11.25 10.58 -7.57
C GLU A 240 11.77 11.47 -6.43
N ALA A 241 13.08 11.49 -6.22
CA ALA A 241 13.75 12.39 -5.28
C ALA A 241 13.74 13.88 -5.71
N GLY A 242 13.08 14.22 -6.84
CA GLY A 242 12.90 15.58 -7.34
C GLY A 242 13.91 16.01 -8.39
N SER A 243 14.75 15.10 -8.89
CA SER A 243 15.74 15.43 -9.91
C SER A 243 15.12 15.46 -11.32
N PRO A 244 15.51 16.41 -12.19
CA PRO A 244 14.92 16.53 -13.51
C PRO A 244 15.36 15.40 -14.46
N LYS A 245 14.43 14.95 -15.31
CA LYS A 245 14.68 13.92 -16.35
C LYS A 245 15.44 14.47 -17.57
N GLU A 246 15.41 15.77 -17.78
CA GLU A 246 15.95 16.47 -18.94
C GLU A 246 16.45 17.87 -18.54
N GLY A 247 17.39 18.44 -19.31
CA GLY A 247 18.00 19.74 -19.03
C GLY A 247 19.45 19.81 -19.46
N LEU A 248 20.22 20.74 -18.87
CA LEU A 248 21.65 20.83 -19.12
C LEU A 248 22.34 19.62 -18.46
N HIS A 249 23.03 18.81 -19.26
CA HIS A 249 23.86 17.72 -18.73
C HIS A 249 25.08 18.30 -18.02
N VAL A 250 25.21 18.03 -16.72
CA VAL A 250 26.28 18.61 -15.88
C VAL A 250 27.31 17.59 -15.41
N ALA A 251 26.92 16.32 -15.28
CA ALA A 251 27.80 15.25 -14.84
C ALA A 251 27.21 13.87 -15.13
N ASN A 252 28.03 12.83 -14.99
CA ASN A 252 27.57 11.44 -14.90
C ASN A 252 27.86 10.91 -13.49
N ALA A 253 26.84 10.39 -12.81
CA ALA A 253 27.05 9.56 -11.63
C ALA A 253 27.44 8.15 -12.08
N VAL A 254 28.65 7.72 -11.74
CA VAL A 254 29.12 6.36 -12.06
C VAL A 254 28.86 5.47 -10.86
N ILE A 255 28.02 4.46 -11.05
CA ILE A 255 27.70 3.45 -10.04
C ILE A 255 28.49 2.19 -10.39
N SER A 256 29.29 1.74 -9.42
CA SER A 256 30.07 0.50 -9.53
C SER A 256 29.27 -0.63 -8.90
N ILE A 257 28.79 -1.55 -9.72
CA ILE A 257 28.06 -2.73 -9.27
C ILE A 257 29.09 -3.86 -9.14
N PRO A 258 29.36 -4.36 -7.93
CA PRO A 258 30.32 -5.45 -7.73
C PRO A 258 29.87 -6.70 -8.47
N MET A 259 30.81 -7.34 -9.17
CA MET A 259 30.64 -8.62 -9.87
C MET A 259 31.58 -9.67 -9.26
N GLU A 260 31.31 -10.94 -9.56
CA GLU A 260 32.18 -12.04 -9.14
C GLU A 260 33.60 -11.88 -9.71
N GLY A 261 34.60 -12.34 -8.95
CA GLY A 261 36.02 -12.24 -9.34
C GLY A 261 36.65 -10.87 -9.13
N GLY A 262 36.02 -9.95 -8.37
CA GLY A 262 36.55 -8.62 -8.10
C GLY A 262 36.40 -7.63 -9.27
N CYS A 263 35.59 -8.00 -10.26
CA CYS A 263 35.22 -7.14 -11.37
C CYS A 263 34.08 -6.19 -10.97
N PHE A 264 33.93 -5.07 -11.67
CA PHE A 264 32.82 -4.14 -11.47
C PHE A 264 32.14 -3.87 -12.82
N SER A 265 30.81 -3.90 -12.83
CA SER A 265 30.02 -3.29 -13.91
C SER A 265 29.83 -1.82 -13.59
N TYR A 266 30.03 -0.96 -14.57
CA TYR A 266 29.87 0.49 -14.42
C TYR A 266 28.63 0.95 -15.17
N LEU A 267 27.73 1.58 -14.45
CA LEU A 267 26.61 2.28 -15.04
C LEU A 267 26.78 3.79 -14.82
N ALA A 268 26.68 4.56 -15.91
CA ALA A 268 26.68 6.02 -15.85
C ALA A 268 25.24 6.53 -15.92
N ILE A 269 24.77 7.21 -14.88
CA ILE A 269 23.48 7.89 -14.87
C ILE A 269 23.73 9.38 -15.14
N PRO A 270 23.14 9.97 -16.20
CA PRO A 270 23.31 11.38 -16.49
C PRO A 270 22.57 12.25 -15.47
N ILE A 271 23.25 13.27 -14.95
CA ILE A 271 22.71 14.28 -14.04
C ILE A 271 22.36 15.53 -14.86
N TYR A 272 21.12 15.98 -14.75
CA TYR A 272 20.61 17.16 -15.42
C TYR A 272 20.34 18.30 -14.43
N PHE A 273 20.60 19.52 -14.87
CA PHE A 273 20.19 20.74 -14.19
C PHE A 273 19.08 21.41 -15.03
N LYS A 274 17.93 21.70 -14.40
CA LYS A 274 16.85 22.44 -15.05
C LYS A 274 17.19 23.93 -15.01
N VAL A 275 17.44 24.53 -16.16
CA VAL A 275 17.62 25.98 -16.27
C VAL A 275 16.28 26.66 -15.95
N PRO A 276 16.21 27.61 -15.01
CA PRO A 276 14.97 28.33 -14.73
C PRO A 276 14.50 29.09 -15.98
N GLU A 277 13.19 29.06 -16.23
CA GLU A 277 12.58 29.78 -17.35
C GLU A 277 12.78 31.29 -17.18
N PRO A 278 13.10 32.02 -18.27
CA PRO A 278 13.23 33.46 -18.20
C PRO A 278 11.88 34.13 -17.98
N ASP A 279 11.81 35.01 -16.99
CA ASP A 279 10.67 35.87 -16.70
C ASP A 279 10.90 37.29 -17.25
N ILE A 280 9.88 37.83 -17.93
CA ILE A 280 9.80 39.21 -18.44
C ILE A 280 8.46 39.80 -17.98
N THR A 281 8.51 40.83 -17.14
CA THR A 281 7.32 41.56 -16.66
C THR A 281 7.32 42.98 -17.19
N PHE A 282 6.16 43.46 -17.67
CA PHE A 282 5.96 44.83 -18.14
C PHE A 282 5.05 45.61 -17.18
N ILE A 283 5.39 46.86 -16.89
CA ILE A 283 4.64 47.79 -16.04
C ILE A 283 4.43 49.07 -16.85
N ILE A 284 3.19 49.42 -17.15
CA ILE A 284 2.84 50.64 -17.89
C ILE A 284 2.35 51.68 -16.88
N GLY A 285 2.88 52.90 -16.91
CA GLY A 285 2.43 53.99 -16.02
C GLY A 285 1.05 54.54 -16.41
N GLY A 286 0.29 55.06 -15.44
CA GLY A 286 -1.07 55.61 -15.65
C GLY A 286 -2.14 54.52 -15.85
N GLU A 287 -3.24 54.83 -16.55
CA GLU A 287 -4.28 53.83 -16.92
C GLU A 287 -3.93 53.04 -18.19
N GLY A 288 -2.67 53.07 -18.65
CA GLY A 288 -2.23 52.36 -19.86
C GLY A 288 -2.82 52.93 -21.16
N ARG A 289 -3.14 54.24 -21.17
CA ARG A 289 -3.81 54.93 -22.29
C ARG A 289 -3.10 56.21 -22.62
N ILE A 290 -2.93 56.47 -23.91
CA ILE A 290 -2.58 57.79 -24.44
C ILE A 290 -3.86 58.45 -24.94
N GLN A 291 -4.13 59.67 -24.47
CA GLN A 291 -5.23 60.48 -24.96
C GLN A 291 -4.71 61.43 -26.04
N LEU A 292 -5.29 61.35 -27.24
CA LEU A 292 -4.99 62.26 -28.35
C LEU A 292 -6.10 63.30 -28.46
N THR A 293 -5.73 64.54 -28.16
CA THR A 293 -6.64 65.65 -27.95
C THR A 293 -6.39 66.72 -29.01
N PHE A 294 -7.41 67.08 -29.77
CA PHE A 294 -7.32 67.95 -30.94
C PHE A 294 -8.08 69.25 -30.75
N ASP A 295 -7.35 70.36 -30.68
CA ASP A 295 -7.93 71.70 -30.60
C ASP A 295 -8.23 72.22 -32.02
N LEU A 296 -9.51 72.38 -32.32
CA LEU A 296 -9.98 72.89 -33.60
C LEU A 296 -9.79 74.40 -33.78
N ALA A 297 -9.75 75.16 -32.68
CA ALA A 297 -9.54 76.60 -32.72
C ALA A 297 -8.07 76.93 -33.04
N ASN A 298 -7.15 76.04 -32.68
CA ASN A 298 -5.72 76.18 -32.93
C ASN A 298 -5.06 74.82 -33.23
N PRO A 299 -5.28 74.26 -34.43
CA PRO A 299 -4.75 72.96 -34.76
C PRO A 299 -3.21 73.05 -34.91
N GLN A 300 -2.48 72.28 -34.10
CA GLN A 300 -1.01 72.30 -34.05
C GLN A 300 -0.40 71.08 -34.75
N ASN A 301 0.77 71.27 -35.36
CA ASN A 301 1.60 70.17 -35.85
C ASN A 301 2.68 69.81 -34.81
N ASN A 302 3.18 68.58 -34.89
CA ASN A 302 4.19 68.03 -33.99
C ASN A 302 3.77 67.96 -32.51
N VAL A 303 2.49 67.69 -32.23
CA VAL A 303 2.03 67.39 -30.87
C VAL A 303 2.59 66.02 -30.50
N ILE A 304 3.31 65.92 -29.38
CA ILE A 304 3.88 64.66 -28.88
C ILE A 304 3.18 64.29 -27.57
N SER A 305 2.64 63.08 -27.51
CA SER A 305 2.10 62.48 -26.28
C SER A 305 2.95 61.28 -25.89
N SER A 306 3.35 61.19 -24.63
CA SER A 306 4.22 60.12 -24.11
C SER A 306 3.57 59.29 -23.00
N LEU A 307 3.98 58.02 -22.88
CA LEU A 307 3.57 57.11 -21.82
C LEU A 307 4.76 56.25 -21.32
N PRO A 308 5.07 56.27 -20.01
CA PRO A 308 6.20 55.52 -19.47
C PRO A 308 5.91 54.02 -19.38
N VAL A 309 6.91 53.22 -19.75
CA VAL A 309 6.92 51.75 -19.66
C VAL A 309 8.19 51.29 -18.93
N GLN A 310 7.99 50.45 -17.92
CA GLN A 310 9.05 49.77 -17.19
C GLN A 310 9.02 48.27 -17.48
N ILE A 311 10.19 47.68 -17.71
CA ILE A 311 10.38 46.26 -17.96
C ILE A 311 11.31 45.68 -16.92
N LYS A 312 10.92 44.53 -16.36
CA LYS A 312 11.75 43.71 -15.48
C LYS A 312 12.05 42.41 -16.19
N SER A 313 13.32 42.12 -16.45
CA SER A 313 13.71 40.90 -17.15
C SER A 313 14.85 40.18 -16.44
N THR A 314 14.74 38.86 -16.41
CA THR A 314 15.81 37.95 -15.99
C THR A 314 16.70 37.51 -17.15
N LEU A 315 16.36 37.90 -18.39
CA LEU A 315 17.18 37.60 -19.58
C LEU A 315 18.45 38.45 -19.59
N PRO A 316 19.58 37.91 -20.11
CA PRO A 316 20.82 38.65 -20.21
C PRO A 316 20.70 39.89 -21.13
N LYS A 317 20.10 39.73 -22.32
CA LYS A 317 19.89 40.79 -23.30
C LYS A 317 18.86 40.39 -24.36
N TYR A 318 17.99 41.33 -24.76
CA TYR A 318 17.12 41.20 -25.93
C TYR A 318 16.70 42.58 -26.46
N GLU A 319 16.09 42.61 -27.64
CA GLU A 319 15.67 43.83 -28.33
C GLU A 319 14.15 43.88 -28.45
N ILE A 320 13.59 45.08 -28.33
CA ILE A 320 12.16 45.36 -28.50
C ILE A 320 11.98 46.23 -29.74
N TYR A 321 11.02 45.80 -30.57
CA TYR A 321 10.59 46.50 -31.77
C TYR A 321 9.17 47.00 -31.53
N LEU A 322 8.97 48.31 -31.62
CA LEU A 322 7.66 48.92 -31.49
C LEU A 322 7.05 49.11 -32.88
N SER A 323 5.76 48.83 -32.99
CA SER A 323 5.00 49.06 -34.21
C SER A 323 3.63 49.62 -33.85
N MET A 324 3.17 50.59 -34.63
CA MET A 324 1.83 51.13 -34.51
C MET A 324 0.95 50.60 -35.65
N VAL A 325 -0.24 50.12 -35.30
CA VAL A 325 -1.25 49.68 -36.25
C VAL A 325 -2.48 50.54 -36.06
N ILE A 326 -2.92 51.22 -37.11
CA ILE A 326 -4.17 51.98 -37.14
C ILE A 326 -5.23 51.09 -37.79
N PHE A 327 -6.36 50.87 -37.09
CA PHE A 327 -7.45 50.06 -37.62
C PHE A 327 -7.98 50.65 -38.94
N GLU A 328 -8.41 49.79 -39.86
CA GLU A 328 -8.86 50.19 -41.21
C GLU A 328 -9.94 51.28 -41.20
N THR A 329 -10.84 51.25 -40.21
CA THR A 329 -11.89 52.26 -40.01
C THR A 329 -11.36 53.68 -39.80
N TYR A 330 -10.12 53.82 -39.32
CA TYR A 330 -9.46 55.09 -39.03
C TYR A 330 -8.24 55.34 -39.94
N ASN A 331 -8.14 54.63 -41.06
CA ASN A 331 -7.00 54.74 -41.98
C ASN A 331 -6.74 56.18 -42.50
N PHE A 332 -7.76 57.04 -42.49
CA PHE A 332 -7.58 58.45 -42.85
C PHE A 332 -6.66 59.23 -41.89
N LEU A 333 -6.38 58.70 -40.70
CA LEU A 333 -5.44 59.24 -39.71
C LEU A 333 -3.99 58.77 -39.94
N ALA A 334 -3.75 57.79 -40.81
CA ALA A 334 -2.47 57.09 -40.92
C ALA A 334 -1.30 57.99 -41.36
N ASP A 335 -1.58 59.02 -42.14
CA ASP A 335 -0.56 59.98 -42.61
C ASP A 335 -0.25 61.07 -41.57
N TYR A 336 -1.03 61.17 -40.49
CA TYR A 336 -1.00 62.31 -39.57
C TYR A 336 -0.63 61.94 -38.14
N ILE A 337 -0.76 60.67 -37.76
CA ILE A 337 -0.40 60.16 -36.44
C ILE A 337 0.64 59.06 -36.67
N PHE A 338 1.77 59.13 -35.98
CA PHE A 338 2.83 58.14 -36.12
C PHE A 338 3.57 57.92 -34.81
N LEU A 339 4.09 56.70 -34.65
CA LEU A 339 4.97 56.34 -33.55
C LEU A 339 6.31 57.07 -33.73
N GLN A 340 6.77 57.75 -32.68
CA GLN A 340 8.03 58.48 -32.71
C GLN A 340 9.22 57.64 -32.26
N ASN A 341 9.03 56.65 -31.37
CA ASN A 341 10.10 55.72 -30.98
C ASN A 341 10.26 54.62 -32.02
N ASP A 342 10.82 54.96 -33.18
CA ASP A 342 11.14 54.02 -34.26
C ASP A 342 12.48 53.28 -34.04
N GLU A 343 13.27 53.69 -33.06
CA GLU A 343 14.52 53.04 -32.68
C GLU A 343 14.31 51.75 -31.86
N VAL A 344 15.20 50.77 -32.08
CA VAL A 344 15.20 49.48 -31.37
C VAL A 344 15.60 49.68 -29.91
N ILE A 345 14.75 49.23 -28.97
CA ILE A 345 15.01 49.35 -27.53
C ILE A 345 15.78 48.11 -27.06
N SER A 346 17.01 48.29 -26.61
CA SER A 346 17.81 47.22 -26.00
C SER A 346 17.47 47.07 -24.51
N VAL A 347 17.07 45.87 -24.11
CA VAL A 347 16.81 45.51 -22.71
C VAL A 347 17.92 44.59 -22.20
N GLU A 348 18.49 44.92 -21.06
CA GLU A 348 19.47 44.08 -20.34
C GLU A 348 18.87 43.56 -19.03
N ASN A 349 19.55 42.58 -18.41
CA ASN A 349 19.13 42.00 -17.14
C ASN A 349 18.89 43.09 -16.07
N GLY A 350 17.68 43.10 -15.48
CA GLY A 350 17.27 44.07 -14.48
C GLY A 350 16.06 44.89 -14.92
N ASN A 351 16.07 46.18 -14.55
CA ASN A 351 15.00 47.12 -14.89
C ASN A 351 15.41 48.00 -16.08
N THR A 352 14.58 48.07 -17.10
CA THR A 352 14.73 49.00 -18.24
C THR A 352 13.48 49.85 -18.36
N ASP A 353 13.65 51.17 -18.47
CA ASP A 353 12.55 52.13 -18.57
C ASP A 353 12.65 52.89 -19.90
N PHE A 354 11.52 53.10 -20.57
CA PHE A 354 11.42 53.94 -21.78
C PHE A 354 10.02 54.55 -21.91
N ASP A 355 9.88 55.61 -22.70
CA ASP A 355 8.58 56.23 -23.01
C ASP A 355 8.12 55.81 -24.41
N ILE A 356 6.83 55.46 -24.55
CA ILE A 356 6.15 55.35 -25.84
C ILE A 356 5.59 56.73 -26.20
N GLU A 357 6.02 57.27 -27.33
CA GLU A 357 5.75 58.59 -27.84
C GLU A 357 4.99 58.49 -29.17
N ILE A 358 3.84 59.15 -29.24
CA ILE A 358 3.05 59.29 -30.46
C ILE A 358 3.07 60.74 -30.86
N LYS A 359 3.45 60.99 -32.12
CA LYS A 359 3.46 62.30 -32.72
C LYS A 359 2.25 62.48 -33.64
N ALA A 360 1.58 63.62 -33.53
CA ALA A 360 0.43 63.97 -34.34
C ALA A 360 0.60 65.33 -35.03
N ASN A 361 0.26 65.39 -36.32
CA ASN A 361 0.24 66.58 -37.16
C ASN A 361 -1.20 67.02 -37.42
N PHE A 362 -1.83 67.59 -36.39
CA PHE A 362 -3.25 67.89 -36.43
C PHE A 362 -3.63 69.07 -37.34
N ALA A 363 -2.72 70.01 -37.60
CA ALA A 363 -2.98 71.10 -38.55
C ALA A 363 -3.08 70.57 -39.98
N ASP A 364 -2.21 69.63 -40.35
CA ASP A 364 -2.23 69.00 -41.67
C ASP A 364 -3.49 68.14 -41.82
N LEU A 365 -3.84 67.36 -40.79
CA LEU A 365 -5.09 66.58 -40.74
C LEU A 365 -6.31 67.48 -40.92
N TRP A 366 -6.35 68.63 -40.22
CA TRP A 366 -7.45 69.58 -40.32
C TRP A 366 -7.58 70.13 -41.73
N ASN A 367 -6.47 70.58 -42.34
CA ASN A 367 -6.50 71.20 -43.66
C ASN A 367 -6.95 70.23 -44.74
N ASP A 368 -6.49 68.97 -44.68
CA ASP A 368 -6.70 68.00 -45.73
C ASP A 368 -8.02 67.21 -45.58
N LYS A 369 -8.49 67.01 -44.35
CA LYS A 369 -9.65 66.17 -44.04
C LYS A 369 -10.79 66.91 -43.33
N ARG A 370 -10.77 68.25 -43.34
CA ARG A 370 -11.78 69.10 -42.67
C ARG A 370 -13.21 68.63 -42.83
N GLU A 371 -13.67 68.49 -44.06
CA GLU A 371 -15.06 68.12 -44.37
C GLU A 371 -15.40 66.70 -43.90
N LEU A 372 -14.45 65.77 -44.01
CA LEU A 372 -14.62 64.40 -43.50
C LEU A 372 -14.74 64.41 -41.97
N ILE A 373 -13.89 65.17 -41.28
CA ILE A 373 -13.93 65.31 -39.83
C ILE A 373 -15.25 65.96 -39.40
N LEU A 374 -15.65 67.07 -40.04
CA LEU A 374 -16.92 67.76 -39.76
C LEU A 374 -18.14 66.86 -40.03
N SER A 375 -18.11 66.03 -41.07
CA SER A 375 -19.22 65.11 -41.40
C SER A 375 -19.52 64.08 -40.30
N LEU A 376 -18.52 63.74 -39.46
CA LEU A 376 -18.71 62.84 -38.32
C LEU A 376 -19.56 63.46 -37.19
N PHE A 377 -19.80 64.78 -37.25
CA PHE A 377 -20.53 65.54 -36.23
C PHE A 377 -21.88 66.10 -36.70
N GLU A 378 -22.32 65.77 -37.93
CA GLU A 378 -23.49 66.38 -38.61
C GLU A 378 -24.84 66.31 -37.87
N ASN A 379 -24.95 65.55 -36.76
CA ASN A 379 -26.18 65.46 -35.96
C ASN A 379 -26.21 66.29 -34.66
N LYS A 380 -25.23 67.16 -34.39
CA LYS A 380 -25.31 68.13 -33.28
C LYS A 380 -24.87 69.53 -33.73
N VAL A 381 -25.81 70.48 -33.69
CA VAL A 381 -25.51 71.91 -33.82
C VAL A 381 -24.69 72.33 -32.60
N ILE A 382 -23.38 72.40 -32.75
CA ILE A 382 -22.45 72.98 -31.77
C ILE A 382 -21.55 73.95 -32.54
N THR A 383 -21.51 75.21 -32.11
CA THR A 383 -20.46 76.16 -32.46
C THR A 383 -19.13 75.57 -32.02
N VAL A 384 -18.27 75.25 -32.99
CA VAL A 384 -17.05 74.48 -32.77
C VAL A 384 -15.94 75.38 -32.22
N ASP A 385 -15.99 75.64 -30.92
CA ASP A 385 -14.91 76.22 -30.09
C ASP A 385 -14.36 75.18 -29.09
N GLU A 386 -14.61 73.88 -29.32
CA GLU A 386 -14.33 72.81 -28.36
C GLU A 386 -13.19 71.90 -28.83
N ILE A 387 -12.39 71.46 -27.85
CA ILE A 387 -11.37 70.44 -27.99
C ILE A 387 -12.04 69.08 -28.29
N ILE A 388 -11.64 68.43 -29.37
CA ILE A 388 -12.14 67.11 -29.78
C ILE A 388 -11.22 66.00 -29.24
N HIS A 389 -11.82 65.02 -28.55
CA HIS A 389 -11.15 63.76 -28.23
C HIS A 389 -11.12 62.88 -29.47
N ILE A 390 -9.93 62.64 -30.04
CA ILE A 390 -9.77 61.77 -31.22
C ILE A 390 -9.87 60.30 -30.83
N GLY A 391 -9.57 59.95 -29.57
CA GLY A 391 -9.77 58.61 -29.02
C GLY A 391 -8.71 58.20 -27.99
N ASP A 392 -8.93 57.02 -27.40
CA ASP A 392 -7.95 56.36 -26.54
C ASP A 392 -7.07 55.44 -27.40
N VAL A 393 -5.75 55.59 -27.31
CA VAL A 393 -4.82 54.62 -27.89
C VAL A 393 -4.60 53.50 -26.88
N TYR A 394 -4.96 52.27 -27.26
CA TYR A 394 -4.74 51.08 -26.46
C TYR A 394 -3.38 50.46 -26.77
N ILE A 395 -2.57 50.26 -25.73
CA ILE A 395 -1.28 49.60 -25.84
C ILE A 395 -1.44 48.15 -25.40
N THR A 396 -1.16 47.22 -26.30
CA THR A 396 -1.13 45.79 -26.00
C THR A 396 0.30 45.31 -26.12
N LEU A 397 0.83 44.72 -25.05
CA LEU A 397 2.14 44.07 -25.06
C LEU A 397 1.89 42.57 -25.21
N SER A 398 2.46 41.98 -26.25
CA SER A 398 2.42 40.54 -26.47
C SER A 398 3.85 40.04 -26.61
N ALA A 399 4.17 38.96 -25.89
CA ALA A 399 5.38 38.18 -26.09
C ALA A 399 5.03 36.96 -26.95
N SER A 400 5.87 36.65 -27.94
CA SER A 400 5.76 35.48 -28.82
C SER A 400 6.80 34.43 -28.51
#